data_AF-A0A535KKU1-F1
#
_entry.id   AF-A0A535KKU1-F1
#
_cell.length_a   1.000
_cell.length_b   1.000
_cell.length_c   1.000
_cell.angle_alpha   90.00
_cell.angle_beta   90.00
_cell.angle_gamma   90.00
#
_symmetry.space_group_name_H-M   'P 1'
#
loop_
_entity.id
_entity.type
_entity.pdbx_description
1 polymer ?
#
loop_
_entity_poly.entity_id
_entity_poly.type
_entity_poly.pdbx_seq_one_letter_code
_entity_poly.pdbx_strand_id
1 'polypeptide(L)'
;MDDRVLFDRFHQALDVEPPADAYQRLRGALDQRSARPAQGLAWRPRWPRMGLRLVAVVTAAVIVIAAAAALFSTHRVADRTSPADTSQAIMAYKTMVGTDHDKVQTAGQAEGCSSGSEFAGCEAYFALIMPTHNRFLADLNRFHTPSRFATADSQLRHHLTVQIARENVILTADRAQDAATADLWVKVQDGQTGRTWVQIMVASIVSSKQGTVDTYAASFRYENQKLGSCTECNDLAGQSQFSCTGSGVSTCLDLVHNVEAQVTSLQAALVAIAAPGLLVTKDRQLQLDLAKADSALMSMADALAAGDQAGFSAGRGLYQQAMIAVKRDAI
;
A
#
# COMPACT_ATOMS: atom_id res chain seq x y z
N MET A 1 -15.66 -15.98 -23.23
CA MET A 1 -14.96 -17.21 -22.81
C MET A 1 -15.00 -17.18 -21.29
N ASP A 2 -15.56 -18.21 -20.66
CA ASP A 2 -15.84 -18.24 -19.21
C ASP A 2 -14.53 -18.32 -18.41
N ASP A 3 -14.34 -17.44 -17.43
CA ASP A 3 -13.11 -17.36 -16.61
C ASP A 3 -12.87 -18.65 -15.81
N ARG A 4 -13.92 -19.44 -15.53
CA ARG A 4 -13.79 -20.79 -14.97
C ARG A 4 -13.07 -21.75 -15.92
N VAL A 5 -13.29 -21.62 -17.21
CA VAL A 5 -12.64 -22.47 -18.23
C VAL A 5 -11.15 -22.12 -18.37
N LEU A 6 -10.76 -20.86 -18.13
CA LEU A 6 -9.35 -20.46 -18.11
C LEU A 6 -8.65 -20.95 -16.84
N PHE A 7 -9.29 -20.83 -15.68
CA PHE A 7 -8.78 -21.31 -14.40
C PHE A 7 -8.57 -22.84 -14.40
N ASP A 8 -9.57 -23.59 -14.85
CA ASP A 8 -9.50 -25.05 -14.91
C ASP A 8 -8.45 -25.54 -15.91
N ARG A 9 -8.27 -24.85 -17.04
CA ARG A 9 -7.20 -25.17 -18.00
C ARG A 9 -5.81 -24.86 -17.46
N PHE A 10 -5.68 -23.82 -16.64
CA PHE A 10 -4.40 -23.46 -16.02
C PHE A 10 -3.99 -24.48 -14.95
N HIS A 11 -4.94 -24.96 -14.15
CA HIS A 11 -4.69 -26.02 -13.18
C HIS A 11 -4.45 -27.38 -13.84
N GLN A 12 -5.22 -27.73 -14.88
CA GLN A 12 -4.94 -28.94 -15.67
C GLN A 12 -3.56 -28.94 -16.34
N ALA A 13 -3.01 -27.77 -16.70
CA ALA A 13 -1.68 -27.68 -17.28
C ALA A 13 -0.55 -27.82 -16.23
N LEU A 14 -0.85 -27.55 -14.95
CA LEU A 14 0.10 -27.63 -13.84
C LEU A 14 0.08 -28.99 -13.13
N ASP A 15 -1.04 -29.72 -13.21
CA ASP A 15 -1.18 -31.09 -12.69
C ASP A 15 -0.72 -32.17 -13.68
N VAL A 16 -0.11 -31.80 -14.81
CA VAL A 16 0.53 -32.78 -15.70
C VAL A 16 1.83 -33.24 -15.07
N GLU A 17 1.78 -34.41 -14.45
CA GLU A 17 2.96 -35.11 -13.96
C GLU A 17 3.95 -35.27 -15.13
N PRO A 18 5.17 -34.72 -15.03
CA PRO A 18 6.12 -34.79 -16.13
C PRO A 18 6.45 -36.26 -16.43
N PRO A 19 6.65 -36.62 -17.71
CA PRO A 19 7.04 -37.99 -18.08
C PRO A 19 8.22 -38.44 -17.22
N ALA A 20 8.22 -39.71 -16.80
CA ALA A 20 9.17 -40.27 -15.83
C ALA A 20 10.66 -40.06 -16.20
N ASP A 21 10.96 -39.71 -17.46
CA ASP A 21 12.28 -39.45 -17.99
C ASP A 21 12.56 -37.96 -18.32
N ALA A 22 11.64 -37.04 -18.09
CA ALA A 22 11.77 -35.61 -18.43
C ALA A 22 12.98 -34.97 -17.73
N TYR A 23 13.22 -35.34 -16.47
CA TYR A 23 14.36 -34.86 -15.71
C TYR A 23 15.70 -35.41 -16.25
N GLN A 24 15.71 -36.66 -16.73
CA GLN A 24 16.90 -37.27 -17.34
C GLN A 24 17.21 -36.66 -18.71
N ARG A 25 16.20 -36.31 -19.50
CA ARG A 25 16.36 -35.59 -20.77
C ARG A 25 16.91 -34.19 -20.56
N LEU A 26 16.41 -33.47 -19.55
CA LEU A 26 16.93 -32.14 -19.19
C LEU A 26 18.39 -32.22 -18.74
N ARG A 27 18.73 -33.20 -17.91
CA ARG A 27 20.12 -33.44 -17.47
C ARG A 27 21.05 -33.80 -18.63
N GLY A 28 20.60 -34.68 -19.53
CA GLY A 28 21.35 -35.02 -20.75
C GLY A 28 21.54 -33.83 -21.70
N ALA A 29 20.55 -32.95 -21.84
CA ALA A 29 20.64 -31.74 -22.65
C ALA A 29 21.60 -30.70 -22.06
N LEU A 30 21.72 -30.65 -20.73
CA LEU A 30 22.67 -29.78 -20.04
C LEU A 30 24.11 -30.33 -20.12
N ASP A 31 24.29 -31.65 -20.02
CA ASP A 31 25.60 -32.30 -20.13
C ASP A 31 26.15 -32.24 -21.58
N GLN A 32 25.29 -32.24 -22.60
CA GLN A 32 25.70 -32.10 -24.01
C GLN A 32 26.15 -30.68 -24.40
N ARG A 33 25.99 -29.69 -23.52
CA ARG A 33 26.44 -28.31 -23.75
C ARG A 33 27.82 -27.98 -23.17
N SER A 34 28.61 -29.00 -22.82
CA SER A 34 30.03 -28.82 -22.53
C SER A 34 30.77 -28.31 -23.78
N ALA A 35 31.38 -27.14 -23.65
CA ALA A 35 32.07 -26.42 -24.72
C ALA A 35 33.06 -27.30 -25.51
N ARG A 36 33.00 -27.20 -26.84
CA ARG A 36 34.05 -27.72 -27.73
C ARG A 36 35.39 -27.08 -27.35
N PRO A 37 36.48 -27.85 -27.20
CA PRO A 37 37.81 -27.28 -27.02
C PRO A 37 38.29 -26.69 -28.36
N ALA A 38 38.62 -25.40 -28.37
CA ALA A 38 39.42 -24.81 -29.43
C ALA A 38 40.85 -25.33 -29.30
N GLN A 39 41.27 -26.18 -30.24
CA GLN A 39 42.67 -26.50 -30.47
C GLN A 39 43.31 -25.31 -31.20
N GLY A 40 44.33 -24.68 -30.61
CA GLY A 40 45.10 -23.65 -31.30
C GLY A 40 46.01 -22.81 -30.41
N LEU A 41 47.22 -23.32 -30.22
CA LEU A 41 48.46 -22.62 -29.88
C LEU A 41 48.63 -22.00 -28.48
N ALA A 42 49.65 -22.54 -27.80
CA ALA A 42 50.07 -22.24 -26.46
C ALA A 42 50.63 -20.82 -26.33
N TRP A 43 50.11 -20.08 -25.34
CA TRP A 43 50.87 -19.06 -24.62
C TRP A 43 50.54 -19.20 -23.14
N ARG A 44 51.52 -19.68 -22.36
CA ARG A 44 51.45 -19.67 -20.89
C ARG A 44 52.23 -18.45 -20.38
N PRO A 45 51.56 -17.37 -19.94
CA PRO A 45 52.13 -16.52 -18.92
C PRO A 45 51.54 -16.94 -17.57
N ARG A 46 52.44 -17.43 -16.73
CA ARG A 46 52.21 -17.71 -15.31
C ARG A 46 51.84 -16.39 -14.62
N TRP A 47 50.55 -16.16 -14.34
CA TRP A 47 50.10 -14.95 -13.65
C TRP A 47 49.89 -15.18 -12.14
N PRO A 48 50.38 -14.24 -11.31
CA PRO A 48 50.41 -14.35 -9.86
C PRO A 48 49.03 -14.07 -9.25
N ARG A 49 48.81 -14.56 -8.02
CA ARG A 49 47.56 -14.46 -7.22
C ARG A 49 46.99 -13.03 -7.02
N MET A 50 47.64 -11.98 -7.52
CA MET A 50 47.11 -10.61 -7.53
C MET A 50 46.11 -10.32 -8.67
N GLY A 51 46.09 -11.10 -9.76
CA GLY A 51 45.20 -10.86 -10.91
C GLY A 51 43.70 -11.01 -10.63
N LEU A 52 43.33 -11.81 -9.63
CA LEU A 52 41.94 -11.99 -9.20
C LEU A 52 41.36 -10.75 -8.51
N ARG A 53 42.20 -9.88 -7.91
CA ARG A 53 41.72 -8.65 -7.24
C ARG A 53 41.39 -7.54 -8.24
N LEU A 54 42.16 -7.42 -9.33
CA LEU A 54 41.88 -6.45 -10.39
C LEU A 54 40.64 -6.84 -11.21
N VAL A 55 40.43 -8.12 -11.49
CA VAL A 55 39.19 -8.59 -12.15
C VAL A 55 37.97 -8.43 -11.24
N ALA A 56 38.07 -8.72 -9.94
CA ALA A 56 36.97 -8.51 -9.00
C ALA A 56 36.57 -7.03 -8.87
N VAL A 57 37.54 -6.11 -8.81
CA VAL A 57 37.27 -4.66 -8.73
C VAL A 57 36.67 -4.13 -10.03
N VAL A 58 37.14 -4.58 -11.20
CA VAL A 58 36.56 -4.16 -12.49
C VAL A 58 35.15 -4.74 -12.69
N THR A 59 34.89 -5.98 -12.27
CA THR A 59 33.55 -6.59 -12.34
C THR A 59 32.58 -5.92 -11.37
N ALA A 60 33.03 -5.58 -10.16
CA ALA A 60 32.22 -4.82 -9.20
C ALA A 60 31.93 -3.39 -9.70
N ALA A 61 32.91 -2.71 -10.31
CA ALA A 61 32.70 -1.38 -10.89
C ALA A 61 31.70 -1.42 -12.07
N VAL A 62 31.75 -2.45 -12.92
CA VAL A 62 30.79 -2.62 -14.03
C VAL A 62 29.38 -2.96 -13.51
N ILE A 63 29.25 -3.80 -12.48
CA ILE A 63 27.95 -4.07 -11.84
C ILE A 63 27.41 -2.82 -11.16
N VAL A 64 28.24 -2.02 -10.50
CA VAL A 64 27.81 -0.75 -9.88
C VAL A 64 27.43 0.28 -10.93
N ILE A 65 28.16 0.39 -12.04
CA ILE A 65 27.80 1.29 -13.15
C ILE A 65 26.51 0.81 -13.85
N ALA A 66 26.30 -0.50 -14.02
CA ALA A 66 25.07 -1.07 -14.55
C ALA A 66 23.89 -0.93 -13.58
N ALA A 67 24.11 -1.07 -12.28
CA ALA A 67 23.12 -0.86 -11.24
C ALA A 67 22.78 0.64 -11.11
N ALA A 68 23.76 1.53 -11.22
CA ALA A 68 23.54 2.97 -11.25
C ALA A 68 22.83 3.42 -12.54
N ALA A 69 23.17 2.86 -13.70
CA ALA A 69 22.45 3.15 -14.95
C ALA A 69 21.02 2.56 -14.95
N ALA A 70 20.79 1.40 -14.33
CA ALA A 70 19.46 0.89 -14.03
C ALA A 70 18.71 1.81 -13.05
N LEU A 71 19.38 2.35 -12.03
CA LEU A 71 18.83 3.35 -11.10
C LEU A 71 18.50 4.69 -11.77
N PHE A 72 19.37 5.20 -12.65
CA PHE A 72 19.14 6.48 -13.36
C PHE A 72 18.13 6.35 -14.52
N SER A 73 17.97 5.15 -15.10
CA SER A 73 16.89 4.88 -16.08
C SER A 73 15.54 4.55 -15.43
N THR A 74 15.52 4.06 -14.19
CA THR A 74 14.29 3.87 -13.39
C THR A 74 13.88 5.14 -12.63
N HIS A 75 14.82 6.05 -12.35
CA HIS A 75 14.55 7.45 -12.00
C HIS A 75 14.19 8.32 -13.21
N ARG A 76 13.54 7.76 -14.24
CA ARG A 76 12.66 8.57 -15.08
C ARG A 76 11.55 9.11 -14.18
N VAL A 77 11.85 10.21 -13.51
CA VAL A 77 10.92 11.31 -13.28
C VAL A 77 9.98 11.27 -14.46
N ALA A 78 8.72 10.97 -14.19
CA ALA A 78 7.65 11.05 -15.17
C ALA A 78 7.91 12.33 -15.95
N ASP A 79 8.33 12.17 -17.21
CA ASP A 79 8.66 13.29 -18.06
C ASP A 79 7.41 14.14 -18.05
N ARG A 80 7.49 15.38 -17.52
CA ARG A 80 6.31 16.27 -17.33
C ARG A 80 5.58 16.58 -18.66
N THR A 81 6.13 16.07 -19.75
CA THR A 81 5.67 16.15 -21.14
C THR A 81 4.71 15.03 -21.54
N SER A 82 4.70 13.89 -20.84
CA SER A 82 3.75 12.80 -21.12
C SER A 82 2.43 13.07 -20.40
N PRO A 83 1.27 13.02 -21.09
CA PRO A 83 -0.02 13.15 -20.43
C PRO A 83 -0.17 12.13 -19.29
N ALA A 84 -0.64 12.59 -18.13
CA ALA A 84 -0.76 11.79 -16.90
C ALA A 84 -1.54 10.48 -17.07
N ASP A 85 -2.44 10.45 -18.06
CA ASP A 85 -3.42 9.38 -18.27
C ASP A 85 -3.02 8.40 -19.39
N THR A 86 -1.76 8.44 -19.85
CA THR A 86 -1.25 7.39 -20.72
C THR A 86 -1.10 6.07 -19.95
N SER A 87 -1.28 4.93 -20.64
CA SER A 87 -1.06 3.60 -20.03
C SER A 87 0.33 3.45 -19.41
N GLN A 88 1.34 4.10 -20.00
CA GLN A 88 2.70 4.12 -19.48
C GLN A 88 2.82 4.91 -18.18
N ALA A 89 2.25 6.12 -18.11
CA ALA A 89 2.26 6.94 -16.88
C ALA A 89 1.50 6.26 -15.73
N ILE A 90 0.36 5.64 -16.04
CA ILE A 90 -0.42 4.84 -15.10
C ILE A 90 0.41 3.67 -14.56
N MET A 91 1.09 2.92 -15.43
CA MET A 91 1.93 1.79 -15.00
C MET A 91 3.09 2.26 -14.13
N ALA A 92 3.77 3.33 -14.51
CA ALA A 92 4.86 3.91 -13.72
C ALA A 92 4.38 4.36 -12.33
N TYR A 93 3.20 4.98 -12.23
CA TYR A 93 2.60 5.36 -10.96
C TYR A 93 2.34 4.13 -10.08
N LYS A 94 1.69 3.10 -10.62
CA LYS A 94 1.39 1.85 -9.91
C LYS A 94 2.66 1.16 -9.43
N THR A 95 3.71 1.12 -10.26
CA THR A 95 5.01 0.54 -9.89
C THR A 95 5.68 1.32 -8.76
N MET A 96 5.67 2.66 -8.80
CA MET A 96 6.23 3.49 -7.73
C MET A 96 5.50 3.22 -6.41
N VAL A 97 4.16 3.30 -6.41
CA VAL A 97 3.34 3.08 -5.22
C VAL A 97 3.57 1.68 -4.62
N GLY A 98 3.56 0.63 -5.45
CA GLY A 98 3.82 -0.73 -5.00
C GLY A 98 5.24 -0.92 -4.44
N THR A 99 6.25 -0.43 -5.17
CA THR A 99 7.66 -0.62 -4.77
C THR A 99 8.00 0.10 -3.47
N ASP A 100 7.49 1.31 -3.27
CA ASP A 100 7.77 2.06 -2.04
C ASP A 100 7.01 1.49 -0.84
N HIS A 101 5.77 1.03 -1.05
CA HIS A 101 5.05 0.29 -0.01
C HIS A 101 5.76 -1.01 0.38
N ASP A 102 6.30 -1.77 -0.59
CA ASP A 102 7.05 -3.00 -0.29
C ASP A 102 8.31 -2.72 0.55
N LYS A 103 8.99 -1.58 0.32
CA LYS A 103 10.11 -1.15 1.17
C LYS A 103 9.67 -0.82 2.59
N VAL A 104 8.53 -0.16 2.75
CA VAL A 104 7.93 0.12 4.07
C VAL A 104 7.64 -1.19 4.79
N GLN A 105 6.96 -2.13 4.13
CA GLN A 105 6.63 -3.44 4.69
C GLN A 105 7.89 -4.22 5.08
N THR A 106 8.90 -4.25 4.21
CA THR A 106 10.19 -4.91 4.47
C THR A 106 10.91 -4.30 5.68
N ALA A 107 10.92 -2.96 5.79
CA ALA A 107 11.50 -2.29 6.96
C ALA A 107 10.72 -2.60 8.24
N GLY A 108 9.39 -2.74 8.14
CA GLY A 108 8.49 -3.09 9.25
C GLY A 108 8.56 -4.54 9.73
N GLN A 109 9.37 -5.41 9.11
CA GLN A 109 9.58 -6.81 9.54
C GLN A 109 10.69 -6.97 10.59
N ALA A 110 11.46 -5.91 10.90
CA ALA A 110 12.39 -5.92 12.03
C ALA A 110 11.64 -6.07 13.37
N GLU A 111 12.29 -6.59 14.42
CA GLU A 111 11.71 -6.77 15.77
C GLU A 111 10.85 -5.54 16.16
N GLY A 112 9.57 -5.79 16.38
CA GLY A 112 8.52 -4.80 16.17
C GLY A 112 8.21 -3.93 17.38
N CYS A 113 7.72 -2.72 17.11
CA CYS A 113 6.93 -1.95 18.07
C CYS A 113 5.50 -2.52 18.06
N SER A 114 5.15 -3.36 19.04
CA SER A 114 3.81 -3.96 19.14
C SER A 114 3.17 -3.68 20.49
N SER A 115 1.83 -3.77 20.54
CA SER A 115 1.04 -3.59 21.77
C SER A 115 1.43 -4.58 22.86
N GLY A 116 1.35 -4.17 24.12
CA GLY A 116 1.82 -4.96 25.26
C GLY A 116 3.20 -4.51 25.75
N SER A 117 3.61 -4.95 26.94
CA SER A 117 4.77 -4.46 27.72
C SER A 117 6.17 -4.58 27.07
N GLU A 118 6.24 -4.87 25.77
CA GLU A 118 7.43 -5.05 24.95
C GLU A 118 7.71 -3.81 24.08
N PHE A 119 7.61 -2.60 24.65
CA PHE A 119 8.02 -1.37 23.95
C PHE A 119 9.55 -1.28 23.75
N ALA A 120 10.32 -2.16 24.38
CA ALA A 120 11.74 -2.34 24.16
C ALA A 120 12.00 -2.78 22.71
N GLY A 121 12.19 -1.82 21.81
CA GLY A 121 12.38 -2.05 20.38
C GLY A 121 11.74 -1.00 19.48
N CYS A 122 10.81 -0.19 20.00
CA CYS A 122 10.13 0.86 19.22
C CYS A 122 11.10 1.86 18.61
N GLU A 123 12.16 2.27 19.32
CA GLU A 123 13.17 3.18 18.77
C GLU A 123 13.91 2.59 17.56
N ALA A 124 14.38 1.35 17.66
CA ALA A 124 15.07 0.68 16.55
C ALA A 124 14.13 0.43 15.37
N TYR A 125 12.89 0.05 15.66
CA TYR A 125 11.82 -0.13 14.67
C TYR A 125 11.55 1.16 13.89
N PHE A 126 11.28 2.27 14.59
CA PHE A 126 10.95 3.53 13.93
C PHE A 126 12.13 4.18 13.22
N ALA A 127 13.36 3.95 13.69
CA ALA A 127 14.57 4.34 12.98
C ALA A 127 14.68 3.70 11.58
N LEU A 128 14.07 2.53 11.36
CA LEU A 128 14.04 1.86 10.06
C LEU A 128 12.84 2.27 9.21
N ILE A 129 11.64 2.40 9.79
CA ILE A 129 10.41 2.63 9.01
C ILE A 129 10.15 4.11 8.68
N MET A 130 10.47 5.06 9.57
CA MET A 130 10.20 6.47 9.31
C MET A 130 10.94 6.99 8.05
N PRO A 131 12.20 6.61 7.77
CA PRO A 131 12.86 6.99 6.53
C PRO A 131 12.17 6.43 5.28
N THR A 132 11.61 5.22 5.33
CA THR A 132 10.91 4.62 4.18
C THR A 132 9.56 5.30 3.95
N HIS A 133 8.80 5.64 5.00
CA HIS A 133 7.60 6.48 4.90
C HIS A 133 7.91 7.86 4.29
N ASN A 134 8.94 8.55 4.79
CA ASN A 134 9.35 9.85 4.26
C ASN A 134 9.76 9.76 2.79
N ARG A 135 10.46 8.68 2.40
CA ARG A 135 10.85 8.45 1.02
C ARG A 135 9.64 8.23 0.12
N PHE A 136 8.69 7.40 0.55
CA PHE A 136 7.46 7.15 -0.18
C PHE A 136 6.66 8.45 -0.39
N LEU A 137 6.50 9.24 0.67
CA LEU A 137 5.85 10.55 0.58
C LEU A 137 6.57 11.51 -0.37
N ALA A 138 7.91 11.52 -0.35
CA ALA A 138 8.71 12.34 -1.25
C ALA A 138 8.56 11.92 -2.72
N ASP A 139 8.49 10.63 -3.00
CA ASP A 139 8.33 10.11 -4.35
C ASP A 139 6.89 10.36 -4.88
N LEU A 140 5.86 10.22 -4.03
CA LEU A 140 4.50 10.71 -4.32
C LEU A 140 4.54 12.21 -4.69
N ASN A 141 5.16 13.05 -3.86
CA ASN A 141 5.30 14.50 -4.09
C ASN A 141 5.99 14.90 -5.39
N ARG A 142 6.81 14.03 -5.96
CA ARG A 142 7.51 14.28 -7.24
C ARG A 142 6.78 13.70 -8.44
N PHE A 143 5.94 12.70 -8.23
CA PHE A 143 5.23 12.02 -9.31
C PHE A 143 4.05 12.86 -9.81
N HIS A 144 3.84 12.87 -11.13
CA HIS A 144 2.64 13.46 -11.71
C HIS A 144 1.51 12.42 -11.69
N THR A 145 0.64 12.52 -10.68
CA THR A 145 -0.42 11.55 -10.44
C THR A 145 -1.42 11.48 -11.61
N PRO A 146 -1.69 10.30 -12.18
CA PRO A 146 -2.76 10.11 -13.16
C PRO A 146 -4.12 10.57 -12.60
N SER A 147 -4.95 11.20 -13.43
CA SER A 147 -6.17 11.89 -12.97
C SER A 147 -7.13 10.95 -12.23
N ARG A 148 -7.23 9.69 -12.69
CA ARG A 148 -8.05 8.64 -12.06
C ARG A 148 -7.61 8.23 -10.66
N PHE A 149 -6.39 8.57 -10.25
CA PHE A 149 -5.84 8.26 -8.92
C PHE A 149 -5.72 9.50 -8.03
N ALA A 150 -6.09 10.69 -8.50
CA ALA A 150 -5.84 11.95 -7.80
C ALA A 150 -6.37 11.96 -6.35
N THR A 151 -7.58 11.43 -6.12
CA THR A 151 -8.16 11.36 -4.77
C THR A 151 -7.43 10.35 -3.89
N ALA A 152 -7.23 9.11 -4.38
CA ALA A 152 -6.53 8.06 -3.64
C ALA A 152 -5.08 8.44 -3.31
N ASP A 153 -4.39 9.10 -4.23
CA ASP A 153 -3.03 9.62 -4.04
C ASP A 153 -2.98 10.71 -2.97
N SER A 154 -3.95 11.64 -2.97
CA SER A 154 -4.06 12.66 -1.94
C SER A 154 -4.28 12.04 -0.56
N GLN A 155 -5.16 11.04 -0.47
CA GLN A 155 -5.40 10.32 0.78
C GLN A 155 -4.17 9.52 1.22
N LEU A 156 -3.47 8.86 0.30
CA LEU A 156 -2.24 8.13 0.60
C LEU A 156 -1.16 9.04 1.20
N ARG A 157 -0.98 10.25 0.65
CA ARG A 157 -0.08 11.25 1.23
C ARG A 157 -0.51 11.68 2.62
N HIS A 158 -1.82 11.88 2.82
CA HIS A 158 -2.38 12.25 4.11
C HIS A 158 -2.13 11.17 5.17
N HIS A 159 -2.48 9.92 4.86
CA HIS A 159 -2.26 8.75 5.72
C HIS A 159 -0.78 8.55 6.05
N LEU A 160 0.13 8.67 5.07
CA LEU A 160 1.57 8.57 5.33
C LEU A 160 2.06 9.69 6.26
N THR A 161 1.55 10.91 6.08
CA THR A 161 1.91 12.05 6.95
C THR A 161 1.42 11.83 8.37
N VAL A 162 0.18 11.35 8.53
CA VAL A 162 -0.40 11.05 9.84
C VAL A 162 0.33 9.88 10.50
N GLN A 163 0.67 8.82 9.77
CA GLN A 163 1.47 7.73 10.31
C GLN A 163 2.82 8.23 10.85
N ILE A 164 3.57 9.03 10.08
CA ILE A 164 4.83 9.61 10.57
C ILE A 164 4.60 10.43 11.86
N ALA A 165 3.49 11.18 11.96
CA ALA A 165 3.16 11.92 13.18
C ALA A 165 2.88 10.99 14.37
N ARG A 166 2.09 9.92 14.16
CA ARG A 166 1.78 8.90 15.18
C ARG A 166 3.04 8.17 15.65
N GLU A 167 3.94 7.81 14.74
CA GLU A 167 5.24 7.21 15.04
C GLU A 167 6.07 8.08 15.98
N ASN A 168 6.08 9.40 15.77
CA ASN A 168 6.76 10.34 16.67
C ASN A 168 6.10 10.40 18.06
N VAL A 169 4.78 10.29 18.14
CA VAL A 169 4.06 10.24 19.43
C VAL A 169 4.41 8.96 20.18
N ILE A 170 4.40 7.81 19.51
CA ILE A 170 4.77 6.52 20.11
C ILE A 170 6.23 6.57 20.60
N LEU A 171 7.17 7.07 19.79
CA LEU A 171 8.56 7.27 20.21
C LEU A 171 8.72 8.16 21.44
N THR A 172 7.91 9.21 21.53
CA THR A 172 7.95 10.14 22.66
C THR A 172 7.41 9.46 23.92
N ALA A 173 6.31 8.72 23.81
CA ALA A 173 5.72 7.96 24.91
C ALA A 173 6.66 6.84 25.38
N ASP A 174 7.30 6.11 24.46
CA ASP A 174 8.29 5.06 24.76
C ASP A 174 9.47 5.63 25.56
N ARG A 175 10.07 6.73 25.09
CA ARG A 175 11.15 7.43 25.80
C ARG A 175 10.74 7.97 27.17
N ALA A 176 9.46 8.34 27.32
CA ALA A 176 8.88 8.77 28.58
C ALA A 176 8.46 7.60 29.50
N GLN A 177 8.60 6.35 29.04
CA GLN A 177 8.10 5.15 29.70
C GLN A 177 6.58 5.17 29.96
N ASP A 178 5.84 5.88 29.12
CA ASP A 178 4.38 5.94 29.14
C ASP A 178 3.78 4.85 28.24
N ALA A 179 3.80 3.61 28.77
CA ALA A 179 3.30 2.43 28.09
C ALA A 179 1.82 2.55 27.70
N ALA A 180 0.99 3.24 28.49
CA ALA A 180 -0.44 3.38 28.22
C ALA A 180 -0.70 4.26 27.00
N THR A 181 0.02 5.38 26.89
CA THR A 181 -0.06 6.25 25.71
C THR A 181 0.54 5.54 24.48
N ALA A 182 1.68 4.88 24.63
CA ALA A 182 2.31 4.16 23.52
C ALA A 182 1.39 3.07 22.96
N ASP A 183 0.77 2.24 23.82
CA ASP A 183 -0.15 1.17 23.42
C ASP A 183 -1.35 1.70 22.62
N LEU A 184 -1.95 2.80 23.10
CA LEU A 184 -3.11 3.40 22.47
C LEU A 184 -2.79 3.94 21.07
N TRP A 185 -1.64 4.61 20.90
CA TRP A 185 -1.21 5.12 19.60
C TRP A 185 -0.75 4.01 18.65
N VAL A 186 -0.14 2.93 19.14
CA VAL A 186 0.13 1.72 18.34
C VAL A 186 -1.19 1.13 17.83
N LYS A 187 -2.21 1.02 18.68
CA LYS A 187 -3.53 0.52 18.28
C LYS A 187 -4.19 1.37 17.18
N VAL A 188 -4.08 2.70 17.28
CA VAL A 188 -4.55 3.63 16.22
C VAL A 188 -3.73 3.47 14.94
N GLN A 189 -2.40 3.37 15.05
CA GLN A 189 -1.51 3.22 13.91
C GLN A 189 -1.74 1.90 13.15
N ASP A 190 -2.05 0.81 13.85
CA ASP A 190 -2.16 -0.53 13.24
C ASP A 190 -3.54 -0.79 12.66
N GLY A 191 -4.53 -0.07 13.16
CA GLY A 191 -5.91 -0.19 12.74
C GLY A 191 -6.21 0.31 11.33
N GLN A 192 -7.51 0.40 11.07
CA GLN A 192 -8.07 0.78 9.77
C GLN A 192 -7.89 2.26 9.44
N THR A 193 -7.49 3.11 10.40
CA THR A 193 -7.17 4.51 10.14
C THR A 193 -5.66 4.76 9.91
N GLY A 194 -4.86 3.69 9.83
CA GLY A 194 -3.40 3.76 9.71
C GLY A 194 -2.84 2.74 8.70
N ARG A 195 -2.00 1.81 9.16
CA ARG A 195 -1.25 0.86 8.32
C ARG A 195 -2.17 0.02 7.44
N THR A 196 -3.28 -0.46 8.00
CA THR A 196 -4.24 -1.31 7.28
C THR A 196 -4.88 -0.57 6.10
N TRP A 197 -5.21 0.71 6.27
CA TRP A 197 -5.74 1.56 5.19
C TRP A 197 -4.75 1.65 4.01
N VAL A 198 -3.49 1.99 4.31
CA VAL A 198 -2.45 2.18 3.30
C VAL A 198 -2.25 0.89 2.51
N GLN A 199 -2.22 -0.26 3.19
CA GLN A 199 -2.11 -1.56 2.54
C GLN A 199 -3.26 -1.82 1.56
N ILE A 200 -4.51 -1.60 1.99
CA ILE A 200 -5.69 -1.83 1.14
C ILE A 200 -5.69 -0.89 -0.06
N MET A 201 -5.37 0.39 0.15
CA MET A 201 -5.37 1.39 -0.92
C MET A 201 -4.26 1.13 -1.94
N VAL A 202 -3.04 0.83 -1.47
CA VAL A 202 -1.91 0.45 -2.33
C VAL A 202 -2.27 -0.77 -3.18
N ALA A 203 -2.83 -1.83 -2.57
CA ALA A 203 -3.26 -3.01 -3.31
C ALA A 203 -4.30 -2.68 -4.38
N SER A 204 -5.23 -1.77 -4.08
CA SER A 204 -6.27 -1.32 -5.02
C SER A 204 -5.68 -0.51 -6.18
N ILE A 205 -4.73 0.40 -5.91
CA ILE A 205 -3.99 1.15 -6.94
C ILE A 205 -3.21 0.18 -7.84
N VAL A 206 -2.44 -0.73 -7.25
CA VAL A 206 -1.57 -1.69 -7.97
C VAL A 206 -2.37 -2.69 -8.79
N SER A 207 -3.55 -3.09 -8.33
CA SER A 207 -4.44 -3.97 -9.10
C SER A 207 -5.38 -3.24 -10.06
N SER A 208 -5.45 -1.90 -9.99
CA SER A 208 -6.42 -1.09 -10.73
C SER A 208 -6.43 -1.32 -12.24
N LYS A 209 -7.63 -1.45 -12.82
CA LYS A 209 -7.89 -1.63 -14.25
C LYS A 209 -9.06 -0.77 -14.72
N GLN A 210 -9.17 -0.56 -16.03
CA GLN A 210 -10.32 0.12 -16.62
C GLN A 210 -11.58 -0.74 -16.46
N GLY A 211 -12.64 -0.18 -15.88
CA GLY A 211 -13.95 -0.82 -15.76
C GLY A 211 -14.80 -0.65 -17.01
N THR A 212 -15.69 -1.61 -17.24
CA THR A 212 -16.89 -1.42 -18.07
C THR A 212 -17.98 -0.81 -17.20
N VAL A 213 -19.08 -0.35 -17.81
CA VAL A 213 -20.25 0.13 -17.05
C VAL A 213 -20.76 -0.95 -16.09
N ASP A 214 -20.87 -2.19 -16.58
CA ASP A 214 -21.40 -3.31 -15.78
C ASP A 214 -20.48 -3.70 -14.64
N THR A 215 -19.17 -3.81 -14.88
CA THR A 215 -18.23 -4.23 -13.81
C THR A 215 -18.07 -3.15 -12.75
N TYR A 216 -18.03 -1.88 -13.16
CA TYR A 216 -18.03 -0.75 -12.23
C TYR A 216 -19.31 -0.71 -11.40
N ALA A 217 -20.48 -0.77 -12.04
CA ALA A 217 -21.76 -0.68 -11.35
C ALA A 217 -22.00 -1.86 -10.40
N ALA A 218 -21.60 -3.08 -10.78
CA ALA A 218 -21.69 -4.25 -9.93
C ALA A 218 -20.82 -4.12 -8.68
N SER A 219 -19.56 -3.70 -8.85
CA SER A 219 -18.63 -3.52 -7.74
C SER A 219 -19.07 -2.40 -6.80
N PHE A 220 -19.48 -1.25 -7.36
CA PHE A 220 -20.01 -0.15 -6.58
C PHE A 220 -21.26 -0.57 -5.79
N ARG A 221 -22.23 -1.24 -6.41
CA ARG A 221 -23.46 -1.67 -5.74
C ARG A 221 -23.17 -2.62 -4.58
N TYR A 222 -22.27 -3.57 -4.78
CA TYR A 222 -21.89 -4.54 -3.75
C TYR A 222 -21.28 -3.85 -2.53
N GLU A 223 -20.28 -2.97 -2.72
CA GLU A 223 -19.63 -2.28 -1.61
C GLU A 223 -20.53 -1.21 -0.96
N ASN A 224 -21.34 -0.50 -1.75
CA ASN A 224 -22.31 0.45 -1.22
C ASN A 224 -23.40 -0.24 -0.40
N GLN A 225 -23.79 -1.47 -0.76
CA GLN A 225 -24.71 -2.27 0.05
C GLN A 225 -24.10 -2.65 1.40
N LYS A 226 -22.82 -3.06 1.44
CA LYS A 226 -22.12 -3.34 2.70
C LYS A 226 -22.10 -2.11 3.60
N LEU A 227 -21.71 -0.97 3.05
CA LEU A 227 -21.69 0.31 3.77
C LEU A 227 -23.09 0.68 4.30
N GLY A 228 -24.15 0.47 3.50
CA GLY A 228 -25.52 0.71 3.93
C GLY A 228 -26.02 -0.24 5.03
N SER A 229 -25.52 -1.48 5.07
CA SER A 229 -25.87 -2.50 6.07
C SER A 229 -25.02 -2.45 7.35
N CYS A 230 -24.01 -1.59 7.39
CA CYS A 230 -23.12 -1.42 8.53
C CYS A 230 -23.86 -0.73 9.69
N THR A 231 -24.12 -1.46 10.77
CA THR A 231 -24.86 -0.94 11.95
C THR A 231 -24.04 0.15 12.63
N GLU A 232 -22.75 -0.10 12.82
CA GLU A 232 -21.76 0.81 13.39
C GLU A 232 -21.67 2.14 12.63
N CYS A 233 -21.79 2.08 11.30
CA CYS A 233 -21.75 3.25 10.43
C CYS A 233 -23.00 4.11 10.65
N ASN A 234 -24.16 3.48 10.82
CA ASN A 234 -25.41 4.16 11.13
C ASN A 234 -25.41 4.72 12.56
N ASP A 235 -24.81 4.01 13.51
CA ASP A 235 -24.64 4.42 14.89
C ASP A 235 -23.75 5.66 14.99
N LEU A 236 -22.59 5.65 14.30
CA LEU A 236 -21.66 6.77 14.26
C LEU A 236 -22.22 7.97 13.47
N ALA A 237 -22.95 7.70 12.38
CA ALA A 237 -23.66 8.72 11.62
C ALA A 237 -24.97 9.20 12.32
N GLY A 238 -25.40 8.52 13.37
CA GLY A 238 -26.65 8.77 14.08
C GLY A 238 -26.56 9.88 15.13
N GLN A 239 -27.70 10.18 15.76
CA GLN A 239 -27.77 11.20 16.83
C GLN A 239 -27.40 10.65 18.21
N SER A 240 -27.16 9.34 18.33
CA SER A 240 -26.80 8.66 19.58
C SER A 240 -25.59 9.35 20.23
N GLN A 241 -25.65 9.60 21.55
CA GLN A 241 -24.49 10.12 22.28
C GLN A 241 -23.56 8.96 22.64
N PHE A 242 -22.28 9.09 22.29
CA PHE A 242 -21.21 8.18 22.74
C PHE A 242 -20.36 8.90 23.78
N SER A 243 -20.15 8.28 24.94
CA SER A 243 -19.13 8.73 25.89
C SER A 243 -17.88 7.89 25.66
N CYS A 244 -16.87 8.48 25.03
CA CYS A 244 -15.61 7.82 24.70
C CYS A 244 -14.50 8.20 25.67
N THR A 245 -14.81 8.15 26.96
CA THR A 245 -13.91 8.55 28.05
C THR A 245 -13.53 7.36 28.91
N GLY A 246 -12.35 7.42 29.54
CA GLY A 246 -11.86 6.37 30.43
C GLY A 246 -11.82 5.00 29.74
N SER A 247 -12.47 4.00 30.35
CA SER A 247 -12.53 2.64 29.81
C SER A 247 -13.30 2.52 28.49
N GLY A 248 -14.09 3.53 28.09
CA GLY A 248 -14.86 3.54 26.85
C GLY A 248 -14.04 3.83 25.58
N VAL A 249 -12.79 4.31 25.73
CA VAL A 249 -11.93 4.71 24.60
C VAL A 249 -11.69 3.55 23.63
N SER A 250 -11.35 2.36 24.14
CA SER A 250 -11.08 1.20 23.28
C SER A 250 -12.31 0.81 22.46
N THR A 251 -13.49 0.79 23.07
CA THR A 251 -14.74 0.46 22.37
C THR A 251 -15.06 1.48 21.29
N CYS A 252 -14.85 2.78 21.55
CA CYS A 252 -15.04 3.80 20.53
C CYS A 252 -14.00 3.70 19.41
N LEU A 253 -12.76 3.30 19.71
CA LEU A 253 -11.74 3.11 18.69
C LEU A 253 -12.08 1.91 17.79
N ASP A 254 -12.56 0.80 18.38
CA ASP A 254 -13.01 -0.37 17.63
C ASP A 254 -14.20 -0.01 16.73
N LEU A 255 -15.14 0.82 17.22
CA LEU A 255 -16.23 1.37 16.42
C LEU A 255 -15.71 2.18 15.22
N VAL A 256 -14.77 3.11 15.45
CA VAL A 256 -14.14 3.91 14.37
C VAL A 256 -13.45 3.01 13.36
N HIS A 257 -12.71 2.00 13.79
CA HIS A 257 -12.04 1.06 12.89
C HIS A 257 -13.03 0.24 12.05
N ASN A 258 -14.12 -0.24 12.64
CA ASN A 258 -15.13 -0.99 11.90
C ASN A 258 -15.81 -0.14 10.83
N VAL A 259 -16.10 1.13 11.15
CA VAL A 259 -16.68 2.08 10.19
C VAL A 259 -15.68 2.42 9.08
N GLU A 260 -14.42 2.68 9.44
CA GLU A 260 -13.35 2.96 8.49
C GLU A 260 -13.14 1.80 7.52
N ALA A 261 -13.20 0.55 7.98
CA ALA A 261 -13.11 -0.61 7.11
C ALA A 261 -14.15 -0.59 5.98
N GLN A 262 -15.39 -0.15 6.26
CA GLN A 262 -16.45 -0.07 5.25
C GLN A 262 -16.23 1.09 4.27
N VAL A 263 -15.84 2.27 4.77
CA VAL A 263 -15.52 3.43 3.93
C VAL A 263 -14.34 3.12 3.02
N THR A 264 -13.28 2.56 3.59
CA THR A 264 -12.09 2.09 2.88
C THR A 264 -12.45 1.04 1.82
N SER A 265 -13.29 0.05 2.15
CA SER A 265 -13.68 -1.01 1.20
C SER A 265 -14.37 -0.44 -0.04
N LEU A 266 -15.30 0.51 0.14
CA LEU A 266 -15.95 1.18 -0.98
C LEU A 266 -14.97 2.02 -1.80
N GLN A 267 -14.14 2.84 -1.14
CA GLN A 267 -13.12 3.65 -1.80
C GLN A 267 -12.13 2.80 -2.60
N ALA A 268 -11.65 1.70 -2.02
CA ALA A 268 -10.77 0.72 -2.63
C ALA A 268 -11.38 0.12 -3.90
N ALA A 269 -12.66 -0.24 -3.88
CA ALA A 269 -13.35 -0.79 -5.04
C ALA A 269 -13.46 0.22 -6.20
N LEU A 270 -13.75 1.49 -5.90
CA LEU A 270 -13.78 2.57 -6.90
C LEU A 270 -12.40 2.79 -7.54
N VAL A 271 -11.33 2.69 -6.75
CA VAL A 271 -9.94 2.82 -7.24
C VAL A 271 -9.51 1.60 -8.06
N ALA A 272 -9.89 0.39 -7.63
CA ALA A 272 -9.54 -0.85 -8.31
C ALA A 272 -10.22 -0.99 -9.68
N ILE A 273 -11.44 -0.47 -9.83
CA ILE A 273 -12.19 -0.49 -11.08
C ILE A 273 -12.46 0.94 -11.52
N ALA A 274 -11.56 1.50 -12.34
CA ALA A 274 -11.69 2.87 -12.79
C ALA A 274 -13.00 3.06 -13.58
N ALA A 275 -13.74 4.11 -13.24
CA ALA A 275 -15.01 4.42 -13.88
C ALA A 275 -14.85 4.59 -15.41
N PRO A 276 -15.79 4.06 -16.22
CA PRO A 276 -15.84 4.37 -17.65
C PRO A 276 -16.20 5.85 -17.86
N GLY A 277 -15.85 6.42 -19.03
CA GLY A 277 -15.95 7.85 -19.30
C GLY A 277 -17.27 8.54 -18.91
N LEU A 278 -18.42 7.86 -19.10
CA LEU A 278 -19.74 8.38 -18.74
C LEU A 278 -19.97 8.54 -17.23
N LEU A 279 -19.16 7.89 -16.39
CA LEU A 279 -19.30 7.85 -14.93
C LEU A 279 -18.15 8.56 -14.19
N VAL A 280 -17.07 8.94 -14.87
CA VAL A 280 -15.85 9.50 -14.26
C VAL A 280 -16.14 10.71 -13.36
N THR A 281 -17.02 11.63 -13.76
CA THR A 281 -17.34 12.81 -12.94
C THR A 281 -18.05 12.41 -11.64
N LYS A 282 -19.00 11.48 -11.70
CA LYS A 282 -19.76 11.02 -10.53
C LYS A 282 -18.88 10.19 -9.60
N ASP A 283 -18.06 9.30 -10.17
CA ASP A 283 -17.04 8.53 -9.45
C ASP A 283 -16.08 9.46 -8.69
N ARG A 284 -15.53 10.48 -9.36
CA ARG A 284 -14.63 11.44 -8.73
C ARG A 284 -15.29 12.17 -7.56
N GLN A 285 -16.54 12.60 -7.72
CA GLN A 285 -17.27 13.29 -6.65
C GLN A 285 -17.49 12.34 -5.45
N LEU A 286 -17.93 11.11 -5.71
CA LEU A 286 -18.12 10.10 -4.68
C LEU A 286 -16.81 9.80 -3.92
N GLN A 287 -15.70 9.61 -4.64
CA GLN A 287 -14.39 9.41 -4.02
C GLN A 287 -13.97 10.59 -3.14
N LEU A 288 -14.25 11.83 -3.56
CA LEU A 288 -13.95 13.02 -2.76
C LEU A 288 -14.75 13.06 -1.46
N ASP A 289 -16.01 12.62 -1.48
CA ASP A 289 -16.84 12.59 -0.29
C ASP A 289 -16.50 11.43 0.65
N LEU A 290 -16.10 10.27 0.09
CA LEU A 290 -15.49 9.18 0.87
C LEU A 290 -14.17 9.62 1.51
N ALA A 291 -13.35 10.40 0.81
CA ALA A 291 -12.11 10.94 1.37
C ALA A 291 -12.34 11.88 2.56
N LYS A 292 -13.44 12.63 2.57
CA LYS A 292 -13.84 13.45 3.73
C LYS A 292 -14.29 12.58 4.90
N ALA A 293 -15.00 11.47 4.63
CA ALA A 293 -15.42 10.54 5.66
C ALA A 293 -14.20 9.86 6.33
N ASP A 294 -13.26 9.38 5.53
CA ASP A 294 -11.96 8.83 5.96
C ASP A 294 -11.17 9.83 6.82
N SER A 295 -10.99 11.08 6.35
CA SER A 295 -10.29 12.12 7.12
C SER A 295 -10.97 12.42 8.47
N ALA A 296 -12.30 12.38 8.51
CA ALA A 296 -13.06 12.57 9.74
C ALA A 296 -12.85 11.40 10.72
N LEU A 297 -12.84 10.16 10.24
CA LEU A 297 -12.61 8.96 11.03
C LEU A 297 -11.16 8.91 11.57
N MET A 298 -10.17 9.29 10.76
CA MET A 298 -8.79 9.48 11.24
C MET A 298 -8.72 10.51 12.38
N SER A 299 -9.39 11.67 12.21
CA SER A 299 -9.43 12.71 13.24
C SER A 299 -10.10 12.21 14.53
N MET A 300 -11.13 11.39 14.41
CA MET A 300 -11.78 10.75 15.55
C MET A 300 -10.84 9.78 16.27
N ALA A 301 -10.11 8.92 15.54
CA ALA A 301 -9.16 8.00 16.13
C ALA A 301 -8.02 8.73 16.87
N ASP A 302 -7.47 9.79 16.26
CA ASP A 302 -6.43 10.63 16.90
C ASP A 302 -6.96 11.34 18.15
N ALA A 303 -8.18 11.87 18.08
CA ALA A 303 -8.82 12.51 19.23
C ALA A 303 -9.06 11.51 20.38
N LEU A 304 -9.48 10.29 20.07
CA LEU A 304 -9.61 9.22 21.07
C LEU A 304 -8.27 8.88 21.72
N ALA A 305 -7.20 8.75 20.93
CA ALA A 305 -5.86 8.49 21.45
C ALA A 305 -5.30 9.63 22.30
N ALA A 306 -5.71 10.87 22.02
CA ALA A 306 -5.36 12.05 22.80
C ALA A 306 -6.28 12.29 24.01
N GLY A 307 -7.34 11.50 24.21
CA GLY A 307 -8.36 11.75 25.24
C GLY A 307 -9.23 12.99 24.99
N ASP A 308 -9.29 13.46 23.74
CA ASP A 308 -10.04 14.66 23.33
C ASP A 308 -11.47 14.30 22.88
N GLN A 309 -12.41 14.29 23.84
CA GLN A 309 -13.82 14.05 23.55
C GLN A 309 -14.45 15.13 22.65
N ALA A 310 -13.97 16.38 22.71
CA ALA A 310 -14.48 17.45 21.88
C ALA A 310 -14.06 17.25 20.43
N GLY A 311 -12.78 16.92 20.20
CA GLY A 311 -12.23 16.53 18.90
C GLY A 311 -12.96 15.32 18.30
N PHE A 312 -13.21 14.28 19.10
CA PHE A 312 -14.00 13.12 18.65
C PHE A 312 -15.41 13.52 18.21
N SER A 313 -16.08 14.37 19.00
CA SER A 313 -17.45 14.82 18.69
C SER A 313 -17.50 15.70 17.45
N ALA A 314 -16.49 16.55 17.24
CA ALA A 314 -16.34 17.37 16.04
C ALA A 314 -16.09 16.49 14.80
N GLY A 315 -15.18 15.51 14.90
CA GLY A 315 -14.91 14.53 13.86
C GLY A 315 -16.17 13.74 13.47
N ARG A 316 -16.97 13.33 14.46
CA ARG A 316 -18.26 12.66 14.20
C ARG A 316 -19.22 13.55 13.40
N GLY A 317 -19.30 14.84 13.72
CA GLY A 317 -20.10 15.80 12.96
C GLY A 317 -19.65 15.93 11.51
N LEU A 318 -18.34 15.92 11.25
CA LEU A 318 -17.78 15.91 9.89
C LEU A 318 -18.08 14.61 9.14
N TYR A 319 -17.95 13.46 9.82
CA TYR A 319 -18.29 12.15 9.26
C TYR A 319 -19.77 12.10 8.84
N GLN A 320 -20.68 12.60 9.67
CA GLN A 320 -22.11 12.68 9.36
C GLN A 320 -22.38 13.48 8.08
N GLN A 321 -21.76 14.65 7.95
CA GLN A 321 -21.90 15.49 6.75
C GLN A 321 -21.34 14.79 5.51
N ALA A 322 -20.18 14.15 5.63
CA ALA A 322 -19.58 13.38 4.53
C ALA A 322 -20.48 12.23 4.10
N MET A 323 -21.06 11.48 5.03
CA MET A 323 -21.95 10.35 4.71
C MET A 323 -23.27 10.78 4.07
N ILE A 324 -23.79 11.98 4.37
CA ILE A 324 -24.94 12.55 3.66
C ILE A 324 -24.56 12.82 2.19
N ALA A 325 -23.37 13.37 1.95
CA ALA A 325 -22.87 13.62 0.59
C ALA A 325 -22.64 12.31 -0.19
N VAL A 326 -22.02 11.31 0.43
CA VAL A 326 -21.84 9.96 -0.14
C VAL A 326 -23.20 9.35 -0.54
N LYS A 327 -24.21 9.42 0.35
CA LYS A 327 -25.55 8.90 0.04
C LYS A 327 -26.22 9.63 -1.13
N ARG A 328 -26.04 10.95 -1.22
CA ARG A 328 -26.56 11.74 -2.35
C ARG A 328 -25.89 11.35 -3.66
N ASP A 329 -24.58 11.17 -3.65
CA ASP A 329 -23.79 10.95 -4.86
C ASP A 329 -23.76 9.46 -5.27
N ALA A 330 -24.26 8.57 -4.40
CA ALA A 330 -24.52 7.17 -4.68
C ALA A 330 -25.77 6.92 -5.55
N ILE A 331 -26.70 7.89 -5.66
CA ILE A 331 -27.97 7.80 -6.42
C ILE A 331 -27.75 8.26 -7.85
#